data_AF-A0A9X5YS42-F1
#
_entry.id   AF-A0A9X5YS42-F1
#
_cell.length_a   1.000
_cell.length_b   1.000
_cell.length_c   1.000
_cell.angle_alpha   90.00
_cell.angle_beta   90.00
_cell.angle_gamma   90.00
#
_symmetry.space_group_name_H-M   'P 1'
#
loop_
_entity.id
_entity.type
_entity.pdbx_description
1 polymer ?
#
loop_
_entity_poly.entity_id
_entity_poly.type
_entity_poly.pdbx_seq_one_letter_code
_entity_poly.pdbx_strand_id
1 'polypeptide(L)'
;MIVGPFTDAQGLSKVLADTYSLYLKTHNYHWNVEDPMFHSLHTMFEEQYNELALAVDEIAERIRALGFKAPGSYGEFAKLTSIPDGTNTHDAPTMIRELVDGQETVVRTCRAVFPAVDEAGDEPTADLLTTRMQTHEKTAWMLRVLLEK
;
A
#
# COMPACT_ATOMS: atom_id res chain seq x y z
N MET A 1 -1.84 28.96 7.19
CA MET A 1 -1.59 27.52 6.99
C MET A 1 -0.09 27.36 6.78
N ILE A 2 0.52 26.35 7.41
CA ILE A 2 1.96 26.06 7.28
C ILE A 2 2.30 25.45 5.90
N VAL A 3 1.29 24.96 5.19
CA VAL A 3 1.42 24.33 3.88
C VAL A 3 1.24 25.33 2.75
N GLY A 4 2.21 25.34 1.82
CA GLY A 4 2.23 26.18 0.62
C GLY A 4 1.09 25.89 -0.35
N PRO A 5 0.95 26.68 -1.43
CA PRO A 5 -0.29 26.79 -2.20
C PRO A 5 -0.72 25.57 -3.02
N PHE A 6 0.07 24.49 -3.12
CA PHE A 6 -0.34 23.28 -3.82
C PHE A 6 0.26 22.05 -3.15
N THR A 7 -0.58 21.15 -2.66
CA THR A 7 -0.17 19.82 -2.21
C THR A 7 -1.11 18.81 -2.85
N ASP A 8 -0.56 17.80 -3.53
CA ASP A 8 -1.33 16.82 -4.31
C ASP A 8 -2.07 15.82 -3.39
N ALA A 9 -3.11 16.32 -2.73
CA ALA A 9 -3.98 15.52 -1.87
C ALA A 9 -4.73 14.43 -2.66
N GLN A 10 -4.91 14.62 -3.97
CA GLN A 10 -5.53 13.61 -4.83
C GLN A 10 -4.57 12.44 -5.08
N GLY A 11 -3.29 12.73 -5.33
CA GLY A 11 -2.22 11.75 -5.40
C GLY A 11 -2.09 10.95 -4.11
N LEU A 12 -2.03 11.62 -2.95
CA LEU A 12 -2.00 10.93 -1.66
C LEU A 12 -3.27 10.11 -1.39
N SER A 13 -4.45 10.59 -1.81
CA SER A 13 -5.69 9.82 -1.71
C SER A 13 -5.63 8.53 -2.53
N LYS A 14 -4.94 8.55 -3.67
CA LYS A 14 -4.68 7.34 -4.47
C LYS A 14 -3.71 6.39 -3.77
N VAL A 15 -2.61 6.91 -3.20
CA VAL A 15 -1.68 6.10 -2.39
C VAL A 15 -2.42 5.46 -1.21
N LEU A 16 -3.27 6.21 -0.50
CA LEU A 16 -4.09 5.69 0.59
C LEU A 16 -5.02 4.56 0.13
N ALA A 17 -5.70 4.74 -1.01
CA ALA A 17 -6.59 3.75 -1.57
C ALA A 17 -5.86 2.45 -1.98
N ASP A 18 -4.71 2.57 -2.66
CA ASP A 18 -3.87 1.42 -3.01
C ASP A 18 -3.41 0.69 -1.74
N THR A 19 -2.88 1.42 -0.75
CA THR A 19 -2.41 0.83 0.52
C THR A 19 -3.54 0.13 1.28
N TYR A 20 -4.74 0.71 1.34
CA TYR A 20 -5.89 0.09 2.00
C TYR A 20 -6.38 -1.16 1.25
N SER A 21 -6.42 -1.12 -0.08
CA SER A 21 -6.75 -2.29 -0.90
C SER A 21 -5.74 -3.42 -0.69
N LEU A 22 -4.44 -3.09 -0.63
CA LEU A 22 -3.39 -4.07 -0.37
C LEU A 22 -3.46 -4.63 1.06
N TYR A 23 -3.77 -3.79 2.05
CA TYR A 23 -4.04 -4.20 3.43
C TYR A 23 -5.14 -5.26 3.47
N LEU A 24 -6.31 -4.95 2.88
CA LEU A 24 -7.46 -5.84 2.88
C LEU A 24 -7.16 -7.15 2.13
N LYS A 25 -6.47 -7.07 0.98
CA LYS A 25 -6.03 -8.25 0.22
C LYS A 25 -5.10 -9.14 1.04
N THR A 26 -4.10 -8.56 1.69
CA THR A 26 -3.13 -9.30 2.52
C THR A 26 -3.83 -9.97 3.71
N HIS A 27 -4.76 -9.26 4.36
CA HIS A 27 -5.53 -9.80 5.47
C HIS A 27 -6.46 -10.94 5.03
N ASN A 28 -7.07 -10.84 3.84
CA ASN A 28 -7.81 -11.94 3.23
C ASN A 28 -6.91 -13.18 3.05
N TYR A 29 -5.70 -13.02 2.52
CA TYR A 29 -4.78 -14.14 2.29
C TYR A 29 -4.26 -14.75 3.59
N HIS A 30 -4.06 -13.95 4.62
CA HIS A 30 -3.80 -14.45 5.97
C HIS A 30 -4.91 -15.40 6.46
N TRP A 31 -6.18 -15.07 6.23
CA TRP A 31 -7.30 -15.93 6.64
C TRP A 31 -7.42 -17.21 5.82
N ASN A 32 -7.13 -17.16 4.52
CA ASN A 32 -7.56 -18.18 3.57
C ASN A 32 -6.43 -19.04 2.97
N VAL A 33 -5.16 -18.81 3.33
CA VAL A 33 -4.03 -19.59 2.81
C VAL A 33 -4.12 -21.06 3.23
N GLU A 34 -4.01 -21.98 2.27
CA GLU A 34 -3.91 -23.42 2.49
C GLU A 34 -2.68 -23.97 1.77
N ASP A 35 -1.61 -24.28 2.51
CA ASP A 35 -0.33 -24.72 1.95
C ASP A 35 0.44 -25.54 2.99
N PRO A 36 1.33 -26.48 2.61
CA PRO A 36 2.21 -27.16 3.56
C PRO A 36 3.04 -26.22 4.45
N MET A 37 3.33 -25.00 3.99
CA MET A 37 4.00 -23.93 4.74
C MET A 37 3.02 -23.00 5.47
N PHE A 38 1.78 -23.43 5.72
CA PHE A 38 0.69 -22.63 6.31
C PHE A 38 1.15 -21.69 7.41
N HIS A 39 1.80 -22.19 8.45
CA HIS A 39 2.16 -21.37 9.61
C HIS A 39 3.11 -20.21 9.23
N SER A 40 4.09 -20.46 8.37
CA SER A 40 5.03 -19.45 7.91
C SER A 40 4.35 -18.40 7.04
N LEU A 41 3.50 -18.83 6.09
CA LEU A 41 2.78 -17.91 5.20
C LEU A 41 1.74 -17.09 5.96
N HIS A 42 0.97 -17.74 6.83
CA HIS A 42 -0.03 -17.10 7.69
C HIS A 42 0.59 -15.99 8.56
N THR A 43 1.70 -16.29 9.23
CA THR A 43 2.42 -15.31 10.07
C THR A 43 3.04 -14.20 9.23
N MET A 44 3.61 -14.52 8.06
CA MET A 44 4.18 -13.52 7.15
C MET A 44 3.12 -12.55 6.62
N PHE A 45 1.94 -13.05 6.23
CA PHE A 45 0.83 -12.19 5.81
C PHE A 45 0.31 -11.33 6.96
N GLU A 46 0.33 -11.84 8.20
CA GLU A 46 0.03 -11.05 9.41
C GLU A 46 0.99 -9.88 9.63
N GLU A 47 2.30 -10.15 9.57
CA GLU A 47 3.31 -9.11 9.68
C GLU A 47 3.09 -8.02 8.62
N GLN A 48 2.81 -8.42 7.38
CA GLN A 48 2.58 -7.49 6.28
C GLN A 48 1.29 -6.67 6.44
N TYR A 49 0.15 -7.27 6.80
CA TYR A 49 -1.07 -6.47 6.95
C TYR A 49 -0.99 -5.55 8.16
N ASN A 50 -0.26 -5.90 9.22
CA ASN A 50 -0.06 -5.02 10.37
C ASN A 50 0.80 -3.80 9.99
N GLU A 51 1.85 -3.99 9.20
CA GLU A 51 2.64 -2.90 8.61
C GLU A 51 1.77 -1.97 7.76
N LEU A 52 0.96 -2.54 6.88
CA LEU A 52 0.05 -1.78 6.01
C LEU A 52 -1.04 -1.04 6.81
N ALA A 53 -1.50 -1.59 7.93
CA ALA A 53 -2.48 -0.93 8.78
C ALA A 53 -1.92 0.37 9.39
N LEU A 54 -0.65 0.36 9.82
CA LEU A 54 0.04 1.57 10.29
C LEU A 54 0.25 2.57 9.13
N ALA A 55 0.61 2.07 7.96
CA ALA A 55 0.78 2.88 6.76
C ALA A 55 -0.49 3.63 6.34
N VAL A 56 -1.65 2.97 6.42
CA VAL A 56 -2.95 3.59 6.12
C VAL A 56 -3.18 4.82 6.99
N ASP A 57 -2.89 4.71 8.29
CA ASP A 57 -3.08 5.81 9.24
C ASP A 57 -2.12 6.97 8.94
N GLU A 58 -0.82 6.70 8.79
CA GLU A 58 0.20 7.72 8.48
C GLU A 58 -0.15 8.52 7.22
N ILE A 59 -0.61 7.85 6.16
CA ILE A 59 -0.97 8.48 4.89
C ILE A 59 -2.26 9.30 5.04
N ALA A 60 -3.27 8.76 5.73
CA ALA A 60 -4.52 9.48 5.98
C ALA A 60 -4.28 10.73 6.84
N GLU A 61 -3.51 10.61 7.91
CA GLU A 61 -3.14 11.75 8.77
C GLU A 61 -2.31 12.77 8.01
N ARG A 62 -1.43 12.36 7.09
CA ARG A 62 -0.73 13.30 6.22
C ARG A 62 -1.69 14.10 5.36
N ILE A 63 -2.68 13.47 4.73
CA ILE A 63 -3.74 14.17 3.98
C ILE A 63 -4.48 15.19 4.87
N ARG A 64 -4.78 14.81 6.13
CA ARG A 64 -5.43 15.69 7.11
C ARG A 64 -4.53 16.87 7.51
N ALA A 65 -3.24 16.63 7.70
CA ALA A 65 -2.26 17.67 8.04
C ALA A 65 -2.11 18.72 6.93
N LEU A 66 -2.32 18.33 5.68
CA LEU A 66 -2.38 19.21 4.51
C LEU A 66 -3.70 20.00 4.39
N GLY A 67 -4.67 19.75 5.29
CA GLY A 67 -5.97 20.45 5.32
C GLY A 67 -7.07 19.77 4.50
N PHE A 68 -6.80 18.64 3.86
CA PHE A 68 -7.76 17.92 3.01
C PHE A 68 -8.41 16.77 3.78
N LYS A 69 -9.63 16.35 3.41
CA LYS A 69 -10.27 15.16 4.00
C LYS A 69 -9.71 13.91 3.34
N ALA A 70 -9.26 12.96 4.16
CA ALA A 70 -8.87 11.65 3.67
C ALA A 70 -10.13 10.85 3.27
N PRO A 71 -10.13 10.13 2.13
CA PRO A 71 -11.17 9.16 1.83
C PRO A 71 -11.18 8.05 2.89
N GLY A 72 -12.36 7.48 3.18
CA GLY A 72 -12.51 6.55 4.30
C GLY A 72 -13.63 5.52 4.13
N SER A 73 -14.14 5.36 2.92
CA SER A 73 -15.18 4.39 2.60
C SER A 73 -14.78 3.46 1.46
N TYR A 74 -15.31 2.24 1.45
CA TYR A 74 -15.08 1.28 0.37
C TYR A 74 -15.38 1.86 -1.01
N GLY A 75 -16.47 2.62 -1.14
CA GLY A 75 -16.86 3.23 -2.42
C GLY A 75 -15.93 4.35 -2.89
N GLU A 76 -15.22 5.02 -1.99
CA GLU A 76 -14.18 5.98 -2.34
C GLU A 76 -12.89 5.27 -2.76
N PHE A 77 -12.44 4.28 -1.96
CA PHE A 77 -11.25 3.52 -2.29
C PHE A 77 -11.38 2.75 -3.61
N ALA A 78 -12.53 2.12 -3.86
CA ALA A 78 -12.79 1.40 -5.12
C ALA A 78 -12.71 2.30 -6.38
N LYS A 79 -12.90 3.61 -6.24
CA LYS A 79 -12.77 4.56 -7.36
C LYS A 79 -11.33 5.02 -7.60
N LEU A 80 -10.48 4.89 -6.58
CA LEU A 80 -9.13 5.46 -6.56
C LEU A 80 -8.06 4.37 -6.77
N THR A 81 -8.27 3.20 -6.18
CA THR A 81 -7.29 2.11 -6.16
C THR A 81 -7.01 1.57 -7.57
N SER A 82 -5.74 1.26 -7.81
CA SER A 82 -5.27 0.51 -8.99
C SER A 82 -5.01 -0.97 -8.65
N ILE A 83 -5.23 -1.38 -7.40
CA ILE A 83 -5.07 -2.76 -6.94
C ILE A 83 -6.42 -3.46 -7.03
N PRO A 84 -6.56 -4.51 -7.86
CA PRO A 84 -7.76 -5.32 -7.90
C PRO A 84 -8.01 -6.02 -6.56
N ASP A 85 -9.26 -6.40 -6.30
CA ASP A 85 -9.60 -7.22 -5.13
C ASP A 85 -8.80 -8.53 -5.11
N GLY A 86 -8.67 -9.11 -3.92
CA GLY A 86 -8.06 -10.44 -3.76
C GLY A 86 -8.93 -11.51 -4.40
N THR A 87 -8.30 -12.54 -4.97
CA THR A 87 -9.01 -13.72 -5.44
C THR A 87 -9.34 -14.62 -4.24
N ASN A 88 -10.50 -15.29 -4.25
CA ASN A 88 -10.83 -16.33 -3.24
C ASN A 88 -10.09 -17.65 -3.53
N THR A 89 -8.87 -17.58 -4.06
CA THR A 89 -8.00 -18.74 -4.24
C THR A 89 -7.42 -19.15 -2.89
N HIS A 90 -7.07 -20.43 -2.75
CA HIS A 90 -6.30 -20.94 -1.62
C HIS A 90 -4.81 -21.16 -1.99
N ASP A 91 -4.46 -20.99 -3.28
CA ASP A 91 -3.12 -21.26 -3.84
C ASP A 91 -2.10 -20.20 -3.41
N ALA A 92 -1.15 -20.58 -2.55
CA ALA A 92 -0.12 -19.69 -2.02
C ALA A 92 0.74 -19.02 -3.11
N PRO A 93 1.24 -19.69 -4.16
CA PRO A 93 1.97 -19.04 -5.24
C PRO A 93 1.18 -17.92 -5.94
N THR A 94 -0.13 -18.08 -6.11
CA THR A 94 -0.99 -17.04 -6.68
C THR A 94 -1.16 -15.87 -5.73
N MET A 95 -1.43 -16.13 -4.45
CA MET A 95 -1.48 -15.09 -3.42
C MET A 95 -0.18 -14.27 -3.39
N ILE A 96 0.98 -14.94 -3.38
CA ILE A 96 2.30 -14.29 -3.33
C ILE A 96 2.51 -13.44 -4.58
N ARG A 97 2.18 -13.92 -5.79
CA ARG A 97 2.28 -13.12 -7.03
C ARG A 97 1.42 -11.85 -6.95
N GLU A 98 0.17 -11.99 -6.52
CA GLU A 98 -0.72 -10.84 -6.40
C GLU A 98 -0.26 -9.84 -5.33
N LEU A 99 0.36 -10.32 -4.25
CA LEU A 99 0.97 -9.44 -3.25
C LEU A 99 2.20 -8.73 -3.83
N VAL A 100 3.07 -9.41 -4.59
CA VAL A 100 4.18 -8.74 -5.31
C VAL A 100 3.64 -7.62 -6.20
N ASP A 101 2.65 -7.91 -7.04
CA ASP A 101 2.05 -6.93 -7.95
C ASP A 101 1.42 -5.77 -7.19
N GLY A 102 0.77 -6.04 -6.05
CA GLY A 102 0.21 -5.04 -5.16
C GLY A 102 1.27 -4.11 -4.57
N GLN A 103 2.34 -4.69 -4.00
CA GLN A 103 3.47 -3.93 -3.44
C GLN A 103 4.10 -3.02 -4.51
N GLU A 104 4.37 -3.55 -5.70
CA GLU A 104 4.92 -2.77 -6.82
C GLU A 104 3.94 -1.71 -7.35
N THR A 105 2.63 -1.94 -7.26
CA THR A 105 1.61 -0.95 -7.63
C THR A 105 1.66 0.25 -6.69
N VAL A 106 1.74 0.04 -5.38
CA VAL A 106 1.89 1.15 -4.42
C VAL A 106 3.16 1.95 -4.72
N VAL A 107 4.29 1.29 -5.02
CA VAL A 107 5.55 1.96 -5.42
C VAL A 107 5.34 2.83 -6.65
N ARG A 108 4.70 2.31 -7.70
CA ARG A 108 4.40 3.08 -8.92
C ARG A 108 3.53 4.30 -8.62
N THR A 109 2.52 4.15 -7.77
CA THR A 109 1.66 5.26 -7.35
C THR A 109 2.44 6.31 -6.57
N CYS A 110 3.25 5.92 -5.58
CA CYS A 110 4.14 6.85 -4.86
C CYS A 110 5.07 7.62 -5.81
N ARG A 111 5.73 6.92 -6.75
CA ARG A 111 6.61 7.55 -7.76
C ARG A 111 5.87 8.54 -8.66
N ALA A 112 4.61 8.30 -8.98
CA ALA A 112 3.81 9.21 -9.80
C ALA A 112 3.44 10.51 -9.05
N VAL A 113 3.30 10.45 -7.72
CA VAL A 113 2.98 11.60 -6.87
C VAL A 113 4.24 12.43 -6.53
N PHE A 114 5.41 11.78 -6.49
CA PHE A 114 6.66 12.39 -6.04
C PHE A 114 7.03 13.72 -6.75
N PRO A 115 6.91 13.87 -8.09
CA PRO A 115 7.28 15.13 -8.76
C PRO A 115 6.45 16.33 -8.29
N ALA A 116 5.15 16.15 -8.03
CA ALA A 116 4.29 17.22 -7.55
C ALA A 116 4.61 17.61 -6.10
N VAL A 117 5.01 16.64 -5.28
CA VAL A 117 5.47 16.85 -3.90
C VAL A 117 6.80 17.58 -3.86
N ASP A 118 7.73 17.22 -4.75
CA ASP A 118 9.05 17.86 -4.88
C ASP A 118 8.92 19.32 -5.38
N GLU A 119 8.10 19.56 -6.41
CA GLU A 119 7.80 20.91 -6.92
C GLU A 119 7.17 21.81 -5.85
N ALA A 120 6.34 21.23 -4.98
CA ALA A 120 5.70 21.94 -3.88
C ALA A 120 6.66 22.26 -2.71
N GLY A 121 7.85 21.65 -2.66
CA GLY A 121 8.73 21.72 -1.50
C GLY A 121 8.07 21.16 -0.24
N ASP A 122 7.36 20.04 -0.36
CA ASP A 122 6.74 19.36 0.78
C ASP A 122 7.62 18.18 1.24
N GLU A 123 8.70 18.50 1.96
CA GLU A 123 9.66 17.50 2.43
C GLU A 123 9.05 16.44 3.35
N PRO A 124 8.11 16.76 4.27
CA PRO A 124 7.46 15.72 5.08
C PRO A 124 6.67 14.71 4.24
N THR A 125 5.97 15.14 3.18
CA THR A 125 5.31 14.18 2.27
C THR A 125 6.34 13.42 1.44
N ALA A 126 7.42 14.06 0.99
CA ALA A 126 8.49 13.38 0.24
C ALA A 126 9.16 12.28 1.06
N ASP A 127 9.41 12.53 2.35
CA ASP A 127 9.97 11.57 3.31
C ASP A 127 9.03 10.38 3.52
N LEU A 128 7.73 10.65 3.73
CA LEU A 128 6.71 9.60 3.83
C LEU A 128 6.70 8.72 2.58
N LEU A 129 6.61 9.32 1.38
CA LEU A 129 6.59 8.56 0.12
C LEU A 129 7.87 7.74 -0.08
N THR A 130 9.03 8.30 0.29
CA THR A 130 10.32 7.60 0.22
C THR A 130 10.34 6.37 1.13
N THR A 131 9.93 6.54 2.38
CA THR A 131 9.85 5.44 3.36
C THR A 131 8.87 4.37 2.91
N ARG A 132 7.68 4.76 2.40
CA ARG A 132 6.71 3.81 1.83
C ARG A 132 7.33 3.00 0.69
N MET A 133 7.96 3.67 -0.29
CA MET A 133 8.58 2.98 -1.43
C MET A 133 9.64 1.97 -0.99
N GLN A 134 10.52 2.34 -0.05
CA GLN A 134 11.55 1.43 0.48
C GLN A 134 10.94 0.18 1.12
N THR A 135 9.90 0.34 1.94
CA THR A 135 9.20 -0.78 2.57
C THR A 135 8.55 -1.69 1.52
N HIS A 136 7.81 -1.12 0.58
CA HIS A 136 7.14 -1.90 -0.48
C HIS A 136 8.14 -2.61 -1.40
N GLU A 137 9.24 -1.96 -1.80
CA GLU A 137 10.30 -2.56 -2.63
C GLU A 137 10.99 -3.74 -1.92
N LYS A 138 11.27 -3.60 -0.62
CA LYS A 138 11.84 -4.68 0.21
C LYS A 138 10.88 -5.85 0.35
N THR A 139 9.61 -5.59 0.65
CA THR A 139 8.60 -6.65 0.78
C THR A 139 8.37 -7.37 -0.55
N ALA A 140 8.29 -6.63 -1.66
CA ALA A 140 8.19 -7.22 -3.00
C ALA A 140 9.38 -8.12 -3.32
N TRP A 141 10.61 -7.72 -2.96
CA TRP A 141 11.79 -8.58 -3.11
C TRP A 141 11.66 -9.88 -2.31
N MET A 142 11.33 -9.79 -1.03
CA MET A 142 11.19 -10.98 -0.18
C MET A 142 10.14 -11.96 -0.72
N LEU A 143 9.00 -11.43 -1.19
CA LEU A 143 7.94 -12.24 -1.80
C LEU A 143 8.38 -12.86 -3.14
N ARG A 144 9.11 -12.13 -4.00
CA ARG A 144 9.62 -12.67 -5.28
C ARG A 144 10.54 -13.87 -5.07
N VAL A 145 11.39 -13.84 -4.04
CA VAL A 145 12.29 -14.96 -3.71
C VAL A 145 11.51 -16.24 -3.40
N LEU A 146 10.30 -16.16 -2.85
CA LEU A 146 9.45 -17.33 -2.59
C LEU A 146 8.88 -17.97 -3.85
N LEU A 147 8.91 -17.26 -4.99
CA LEU A 147 8.44 -17.75 -6.29
C LEU A 147 9.57 -18.30 -7.16
N GLU A 148 10.83 -18.00 -6.81
CA GLU A 148 12.01 -18.51 -7.50
C GLU A 148 12.26 -19.98 -7.11
N LYS A 149 12.71 -20.79 -8.07
CA LYS A 149 13.00 -22.23 -7.89
C LYS A 149 14.47 -22.48 -7.62
#